data_AF-A0A941TID7-F1
#
_entry.id   AF-A0A941TID7-F1
#
_cell.length_a   1.000
_cell.length_b   1.000
_cell.length_c   1.000
_cell.angle_alpha   90.00
_cell.angle_beta   90.00
_cell.angle_gamma   90.00
#
_symmetry.space_group_name_H-M   'P 1'
#
loop_
_entity.id
_entity.type
_entity.pdbx_description
1 polymer ?
#
loop_
_entity_poly.entity_id
_entity_poly.type
_entity_poly.pdbx_seq_one_letter_code
_entity_poly.pdbx_strand_id
1 'polypeptide(L)'
;MSLRVQALLSAVVLVAGGVLTSKAQAQAQAPAAQAETSTFSLWPKWGPFIDLQGMVGTQRDIGEVSLFVPMWQDDRSMLFGNAIFKADNQNSREGNFGLGFRKMLADGWNAGVYGFYDDRLSPNANLFNQLTFGVELLGTNFDFRANSYWPVGNTVQPVGSATTGPTTVSISGASLQVFTPATMQTLEYALRGFDAEAGVRIPITPAESPYNLRFYAGGYRFDDPTGTATVIAGPRLRLEFTDYFVPGLWNGTRFTVGGEWQTDQVRGSQFFAGLRLRIPLQGESRRANFTMQERRMTDAVVRDVDIVANTRNVAISPAITEAATATTNGQTITVLTAANTTGANLPTAVANAGANSTVILSGNFTTNSSNAGVVTLNSGQTLMGRGTLSLRTASGRTVTATLSNSASITGNVGSSNWTVVTANNSTVTGLTINNTDATGNNALGIKASGVSGVTISNNVINVTQTGGGTAHGIDVISGSSNVIVSNNSVTSQSNGANSGIGIQVNGAGATLNGNTLSVTAPGTAKAVVLSNATIGTGSTGNVKSAGSCSTSGTNTGTVFFTDGTTCP
;
A
#
# COMPACT_ATOMS: atom_id res chain seq x y z
N MET A 1 -31.91 21.13 -0.61
CA MET A 1 -32.16 22.17 -1.63
C MET A 1 -32.51 23.45 -0.88
N SER A 2 -31.49 24.25 -0.53
CA SER A 2 -31.60 25.26 0.55
C SER A 2 -30.66 26.42 0.26
N LEU A 3 -31.23 27.61 0.03
CA LEU A 3 -30.77 29.02 0.19
C LEU A 3 -29.29 29.43 0.01
N ARG A 4 -28.36 28.55 -0.38
CA ARG A 4 -26.93 28.86 -0.58
C ARG A 4 -26.53 29.02 -2.05
N VAL A 5 -27.47 28.87 -2.98
CA VAL A 5 -27.24 29.00 -4.44
C VAL A 5 -27.41 30.44 -4.94
N GLN A 6 -28.12 31.30 -4.20
CA GLN A 6 -28.33 32.71 -4.59
C GLN A 6 -27.18 33.66 -4.19
N ALA A 7 -26.30 33.27 -3.25
CA ALA A 7 -25.24 34.16 -2.75
C ALA A 7 -23.97 34.17 -3.64
N LEU A 8 -23.77 33.16 -4.50
CA LEU A 8 -22.60 33.11 -5.40
C LEU A 8 -22.80 33.89 -6.70
N LEU A 9 -24.04 34.13 -7.14
CA LEU A 9 -24.32 34.90 -8.36
C LEU A 9 -24.09 36.42 -8.19
N SER A 10 -24.11 36.92 -6.96
CA SER A 10 -23.99 38.37 -6.68
C SER A 10 -22.54 38.88 -6.62
N ALA A 11 -21.54 37.98 -6.53
CA ALA A 11 -20.13 38.37 -6.39
C ALA A 11 -19.42 38.59 -7.73
N VAL A 12 -19.92 38.02 -8.84
CA VAL A 12 -19.33 38.18 -10.18
C VAL A 12 -19.78 39.48 -10.86
N VAL A 13 -20.84 40.13 -10.36
CA VAL A 13 -21.37 41.39 -10.91
C VAL A 13 -20.70 42.64 -10.30
N LEU A 14 -19.98 42.53 -9.17
CA LEU A 14 -19.51 43.72 -8.44
C LEU A 14 -18.10 44.22 -8.76
N VAL A 15 -17.33 43.56 -9.63
CA VAL A 15 -15.96 44.01 -10.01
C VAL A 15 -15.96 44.93 -11.24
N ALA A 16 -17.09 45.07 -11.94
CA ALA A 16 -17.22 45.95 -13.12
C ALA A 16 -17.85 47.33 -12.82
N GLY A 17 -18.30 47.59 -11.58
CA GLY A 17 -19.10 48.80 -11.24
C GLY A 17 -18.33 50.00 -10.70
N GLY A 18 -16.99 49.97 -10.72
CA GLY A 18 -16.16 50.83 -9.87
C GLY A 18 -15.38 51.94 -10.55
N VAL A 19 -15.71 52.39 -11.76
CA VAL A 19 -15.12 53.61 -12.34
C VAL A 19 -16.18 54.27 -13.24
N LEU A 20 -16.30 55.61 -13.14
CA LEU A 20 -17.11 56.54 -13.94
C LEU A 20 -18.29 57.17 -13.17
N THR A 21 -17.97 58.16 -12.34
CA THR A 21 -18.87 59.29 -12.09
C THR A 21 -18.12 60.61 -12.19
N SER A 22 -18.13 61.22 -13.39
CA SER A 22 -18.16 62.67 -13.51
C SER A 22 -19.14 63.02 -14.63
N LYS A 23 -20.22 63.70 -14.24
CA LYS A 23 -21.26 64.19 -15.13
C LYS A 23 -20.74 65.43 -15.84
N ALA A 24 -20.71 65.42 -17.17
CA ALA A 24 -20.73 66.63 -17.98
C ALA A 24 -21.91 66.51 -18.95
N GLN A 25 -22.94 67.34 -18.74
CA GLN A 25 -24.05 67.49 -19.66
C GLN A 25 -23.56 68.24 -20.90
N ALA A 26 -23.67 67.60 -22.06
CA ALA A 26 -23.67 68.29 -23.35
C ALA A 26 -24.78 67.69 -24.20
N GLN A 27 -25.81 68.49 -24.49
CA GLN A 27 -26.81 68.17 -25.50
C GLN A 27 -26.13 68.14 -26.87
N ALA A 28 -26.23 67.03 -27.59
CA ALA A 28 -25.95 66.97 -29.02
C ALA A 28 -26.94 66.00 -29.69
N GLN A 29 -27.58 66.50 -30.75
CA GLN A 29 -28.60 65.84 -31.56
C GLN A 29 -28.16 64.48 -32.10
N ALA A 30 -29.09 63.52 -32.11
CA ALA A 30 -28.94 62.23 -32.76
C ALA A 30 -28.85 62.38 -34.29
N PRO A 31 -27.82 61.82 -34.96
CA PRO A 31 -27.88 61.52 -36.38
C PRO A 31 -28.58 60.17 -36.60
N ALA A 32 -29.35 60.11 -37.68
CA ALA A 32 -30.19 58.98 -38.08
C ALA A 32 -29.42 57.66 -38.22
N ALA A 33 -30.05 56.57 -37.78
CA ALA A 33 -29.62 55.20 -38.01
C ALA A 33 -29.61 54.92 -39.53
N GLN A 34 -28.43 54.76 -40.11
CA GLN A 34 -28.29 54.12 -41.42
C GLN A 34 -28.33 52.61 -41.21
N ALA A 35 -29.37 51.98 -41.76
CA ALA A 35 -29.45 50.53 -41.89
C ALA A 35 -28.37 50.07 -42.89
N GLU A 36 -27.29 49.46 -42.39
CA GLU A 36 -26.33 48.76 -43.24
C GLU A 36 -26.97 47.49 -43.79
N THR A 37 -27.29 47.50 -45.08
CA THR A 37 -27.65 46.32 -45.85
C THR A 37 -26.48 45.33 -45.86
N SER A 38 -26.60 44.23 -45.11
CA SER A 38 -25.65 43.11 -45.10
C SER A 38 -25.62 42.45 -46.48
N THR A 39 -24.52 42.56 -47.19
CA THR A 39 -24.29 41.81 -48.43
C THR A 39 -23.84 40.40 -48.06
N PHE A 40 -24.63 39.39 -48.44
CA PHE A 40 -24.22 37.99 -48.27
C PHE A 40 -22.99 37.70 -49.15
N SER A 41 -21.83 37.50 -48.53
CA SER A 41 -20.63 36.97 -49.19
C SER A 41 -20.78 35.47 -49.40
N LEU A 42 -20.61 34.99 -50.64
CA LEU A 42 -20.62 33.56 -51.00
C LEU A 42 -19.40 32.79 -50.48
N TRP A 43 -18.38 33.47 -49.96
CA TRP A 43 -17.18 32.83 -49.39
C TRP A 43 -17.06 33.11 -47.88
N PRO A 44 -16.71 32.08 -47.07
CA PRO A 44 -16.53 32.23 -45.64
C PRO A 44 -15.37 33.19 -45.34
N LYS A 45 -15.57 34.08 -44.37
CA LYS A 45 -14.60 35.08 -43.92
C LYS A 45 -13.47 34.40 -43.16
N TRP A 46 -13.78 33.61 -42.14
CA TRP A 46 -12.83 32.79 -41.38
C TRP A 46 -12.83 31.35 -41.89
N GLY A 47 -11.65 30.74 -42.01
CA GLY A 47 -11.51 29.36 -42.47
C GLY A 47 -11.26 28.33 -41.34
N PRO A 48 -11.52 27.04 -41.58
CA PRO A 48 -11.03 25.98 -40.72
C PRO A 48 -9.51 25.87 -40.79
N PHE A 49 -8.90 25.48 -39.68
CA PHE A 49 -7.47 25.31 -39.55
C PHE A 49 -7.12 24.20 -38.56
N ILE A 50 -5.89 23.72 -38.65
CA ILE A 50 -5.27 22.84 -37.66
C ILE A 50 -4.17 23.62 -36.96
N ASP A 51 -4.17 23.60 -35.63
CA ASP A 51 -3.05 24.06 -34.81
C ASP A 51 -2.24 22.83 -34.34
N LEU A 52 -0.92 22.89 -34.53
CA LEU A 52 0.05 21.92 -34.01
C LEU A 52 0.87 22.62 -32.94
N GLN A 53 0.89 22.10 -31.71
CA GLN A 53 1.63 22.69 -30.61
C GLN A 53 2.49 21.66 -29.88
N GLY A 54 3.71 22.09 -29.55
CA GLY A 54 4.59 21.40 -28.62
C GLY A 54 4.97 22.33 -27.48
N MET A 55 4.97 21.83 -26.25
CA MET A 55 5.43 22.55 -25.07
C MET A 55 6.43 21.69 -24.29
N VAL A 56 7.59 22.25 -23.99
CA VAL A 56 8.56 21.65 -23.08
C VAL A 56 8.42 22.30 -21.71
N GLY A 57 8.49 21.51 -20.65
CA GLY A 57 8.25 22.02 -19.31
C GLY A 57 9.15 21.39 -18.25
N THR A 58 9.20 22.03 -17.07
CA THR A 58 10.03 21.55 -15.95
C THR A 58 9.52 20.25 -15.32
N GLN A 59 8.23 19.95 -15.51
CA GLN A 59 7.55 18.79 -14.92
C GLN A 59 7.11 17.77 -15.99
N ARG A 60 6.77 18.23 -17.19
CA ARG A 60 6.33 17.39 -18.31
C ARG A 60 6.46 18.13 -19.63
N ASP A 61 6.46 17.33 -20.70
CA ASP A 61 6.38 17.80 -22.08
C ASP A 61 5.02 17.42 -22.68
N ILE A 62 4.46 18.30 -23.50
CA ILE A 62 3.10 18.20 -24.03
C ILE A 62 3.14 18.33 -25.56
N GLY A 63 2.41 17.45 -26.24
CA GLY A 63 2.01 17.63 -27.63
C GLY A 63 0.50 17.83 -27.74
N GLU A 64 0.08 18.77 -28.58
CA GLU A 64 -1.33 19.10 -28.83
C GLU A 64 -1.59 19.24 -30.33
N VAL A 65 -2.73 18.71 -30.77
CA VAL A 65 -3.30 18.91 -32.10
C VAL A 65 -4.73 19.41 -31.95
N SER A 66 -5.06 20.53 -32.58
CA SER A 66 -6.38 21.15 -32.49
C SER A 66 -6.95 21.41 -33.88
N LEU A 67 -8.21 21.03 -34.11
CA LEU A 67 -8.98 21.33 -35.31
C LEU A 67 -10.06 22.35 -34.95
N PHE A 68 -10.05 23.49 -35.62
CA PHE A 68 -11.06 24.53 -35.49
C PHE A 68 -11.86 24.65 -36.78
N VAL A 69 -13.19 24.69 -36.68
CA VAL A 69 -14.09 24.75 -37.84
C VAL A 69 -15.18 25.81 -37.61
N PRO A 70 -15.18 26.90 -38.38
CA PRO A 70 -16.32 27.80 -38.47
C PRO A 70 -17.51 27.05 -39.08
N MET A 71 -18.55 26.77 -38.29
CA MET A 71 -19.73 26.04 -38.75
C MET A 71 -20.78 26.99 -39.34
N TRP A 72 -20.88 28.19 -38.78
CA TRP A 72 -21.71 29.28 -39.28
C TRP A 72 -21.03 30.61 -38.97
N GLN A 73 -21.13 31.57 -39.88
CA GLN A 73 -20.54 32.89 -39.69
C GLN A 73 -21.24 33.95 -40.55
N ASP A 74 -21.19 35.19 -40.08
CA ASP A 74 -21.49 36.41 -40.83
C ASP A 74 -20.31 37.40 -40.69
N ASP A 75 -20.49 38.66 -41.09
CA ASP A 75 -19.40 39.66 -41.03
C ASP A 75 -18.91 39.95 -39.61
N ARG A 76 -19.70 39.66 -38.56
CA ARG A 76 -19.44 39.99 -37.16
C ARG A 76 -19.57 38.81 -36.20
N SER A 77 -20.18 37.70 -36.59
CA SER A 77 -20.52 36.60 -35.69
C SER A 77 -20.00 35.28 -36.23
N MET A 78 -19.63 34.37 -35.35
CA MET A 78 -19.18 33.02 -35.72
C MET A 78 -19.58 31.99 -34.67
N LEU A 79 -20.26 30.94 -35.13
CA LEU A 79 -20.39 29.67 -34.42
C LEU A 79 -19.30 28.72 -34.92
N PHE A 80 -18.51 28.15 -34.02
CA PHE A 80 -17.40 27.26 -34.35
C PHE A 80 -17.45 25.96 -33.54
N GLY A 81 -16.93 24.89 -34.14
CA GLY A 81 -16.58 23.66 -33.47
C GLY A 81 -15.06 23.59 -33.27
N ASN A 82 -14.64 22.97 -32.16
CA ASN A 82 -13.23 22.76 -31.88
C ASN A 82 -13.00 21.38 -31.26
N ALA A 83 -12.17 20.57 -31.92
CA ALA A 83 -11.69 19.29 -31.39
C ALA A 83 -10.20 19.41 -31.05
N ILE A 84 -9.80 18.99 -29.85
CA ILE A 84 -8.42 19.08 -29.36
C ILE A 84 -8.02 17.69 -28.87
N PHE A 85 -6.83 17.25 -29.26
CA PHE A 85 -6.20 16.04 -28.73
C PHE A 85 -4.86 16.42 -28.14
N LYS A 86 -4.57 15.85 -26.96
CA LYS A 86 -3.35 16.12 -26.21
C LYS A 86 -2.75 14.83 -25.66
N ALA A 87 -1.43 14.77 -25.65
CA ALA A 87 -0.67 13.73 -24.98
C ALA A 87 0.56 14.32 -24.29
N ASP A 88 0.99 13.72 -23.19
CA ASP A 88 2.23 14.08 -22.51
C ASP A 88 3.19 12.91 -22.30
N ASN A 89 4.38 13.22 -21.82
CA ASN A 89 5.42 12.24 -21.49
C ASN A 89 5.21 11.51 -20.14
N GLN A 90 4.06 11.71 -19.48
CA GLN A 90 3.66 11.04 -18.24
C GLN A 90 2.52 10.04 -18.45
N ASN A 91 2.33 9.55 -19.69
CA ASN A 91 1.26 8.64 -20.08
C ASN A 91 -0.16 9.22 -19.93
N SER A 92 -0.32 10.54 -19.81
CA SER A 92 -1.63 11.18 -19.88
C SER A 92 -2.05 11.39 -21.33
N ARG A 93 -3.33 11.15 -21.62
CA ARG A 93 -3.95 11.46 -22.92
C ARG A 93 -5.31 12.09 -22.70
N GLU A 94 -5.64 13.10 -23.49
CA GLU A 94 -6.91 13.82 -23.36
C GLU A 94 -7.48 14.16 -24.73
N GLY A 95 -8.79 13.95 -24.88
CA GLY A 95 -9.57 14.41 -26.01
C GLY A 95 -10.62 15.39 -25.54
N ASN A 96 -10.76 16.51 -26.25
CA ASN A 96 -11.74 17.54 -25.94
C ASN A 96 -12.53 17.87 -27.20
N PHE A 97 -13.85 17.95 -27.09
CA PHE A 97 -14.73 18.38 -28.17
C PHE A 97 -15.66 19.47 -27.67
N GLY A 98 -15.69 20.60 -28.36
CA GLY A 98 -16.47 21.76 -27.93
C GLY A 98 -17.06 22.58 -29.05
N LEU A 99 -18.01 23.41 -28.65
CA LEU A 99 -18.68 24.40 -29.49
C LEU A 99 -18.53 25.78 -28.85
N GLY A 100 -18.37 26.79 -29.68
CA GLY A 100 -18.30 28.18 -29.21
C GLY A 100 -18.93 29.16 -30.17
N PHE A 101 -19.30 30.31 -29.62
CA PHE A 101 -19.86 31.43 -30.36
C PHE A 101 -19.05 32.69 -30.03
N ARG A 102 -18.64 33.44 -31.06
CA ARG A 102 -17.97 34.74 -30.91
C ARG A 102 -18.71 35.81 -31.70
N LYS A 103 -18.73 37.03 -31.17
CA LYS A 103 -19.34 38.20 -31.80
C LYS A 103 -18.44 39.43 -31.65
N MET A 104 -18.16 40.09 -32.77
CA MET A 104 -17.52 41.39 -32.84
C MET A 104 -18.51 42.49 -32.44
N LEU A 105 -18.10 43.30 -31.47
CA LEU A 105 -18.80 44.46 -30.96
C LEU A 105 -18.28 45.74 -31.64
N ALA A 106 -19.11 46.77 -31.70
CA ALA A 106 -18.80 48.01 -32.43
C ALA A 106 -17.64 48.83 -31.81
N ASP A 107 -17.33 48.57 -30.55
CA ASP A 107 -16.28 49.22 -29.75
C ASP A 107 -14.92 48.52 -29.84
N GLY A 108 -14.77 47.54 -30.74
CA GLY A 108 -13.50 46.86 -31.02
C GLY A 108 -13.26 45.60 -30.18
N TRP A 109 -14.24 45.15 -29.39
CA TRP A 109 -14.18 43.92 -28.61
C TRP A 109 -14.79 42.73 -29.33
N ASN A 110 -14.30 41.52 -29.06
CA ASN A 110 -15.00 40.28 -29.39
C ASN A 110 -15.48 39.62 -28.10
N ALA A 111 -16.79 39.43 -27.98
CA ALA A 111 -17.39 38.65 -26.89
C ALA A 111 -17.55 37.19 -27.34
N GLY A 112 -17.17 36.24 -26.49
CA GLY A 112 -17.22 34.82 -26.77
C GLY A 112 -17.78 34.00 -25.61
N VAL A 113 -18.46 32.91 -25.95
CA VAL A 113 -18.87 31.86 -25.01
C VAL A 113 -18.62 30.50 -25.63
N TYR A 114 -18.25 29.50 -24.83
CA TYR A 114 -18.04 28.14 -25.32
C TYR A 114 -18.27 27.07 -24.25
N GLY A 115 -18.45 25.84 -24.71
CA GLY A 115 -18.51 24.66 -23.86
C GLY A 115 -17.78 23.47 -24.49
N PHE A 116 -17.16 22.64 -23.65
CA PHE A 116 -16.43 21.44 -24.06
C PHE A 116 -16.86 20.22 -23.24
N TYR A 117 -16.78 19.06 -23.89
CA TYR A 117 -16.72 17.75 -23.26
C TYR A 117 -15.28 17.25 -23.33
N ASP A 118 -14.74 16.86 -22.19
CA ASP A 118 -13.35 16.46 -22.00
C ASP A 118 -13.32 15.01 -21.51
N ASP A 119 -12.48 14.17 -22.13
CA ASP A 119 -12.21 12.78 -21.72
C ASP A 119 -10.70 12.59 -21.55
N ARG A 120 -10.27 12.24 -20.34
CA ARG A 120 -8.87 12.10 -19.95
C ARG A 120 -8.57 10.71 -19.43
N LEU A 121 -7.56 10.07 -20.02
CA LEU A 121 -6.82 8.98 -19.41
C LEU A 121 -5.67 9.55 -18.56
N SER A 122 -5.72 9.35 -17.24
CA SER A 122 -4.71 9.81 -16.30
C SER A 122 -3.43 8.97 -16.36
N PRO A 123 -2.30 9.46 -15.81
CA PRO A 123 -1.09 8.67 -15.63
C PRO A 123 -1.30 7.35 -14.84
N ASN A 124 -2.37 7.26 -14.04
CA ASN A 124 -2.75 6.07 -13.27
C ASN A 124 -3.68 5.12 -14.07
N ALA A 125 -3.82 5.33 -15.37
CA ALA A 125 -4.72 4.59 -16.26
C ALA A 125 -6.22 4.69 -15.90
N ASN A 126 -6.61 5.74 -15.18
CA ASN A 126 -8.01 6.02 -14.87
C ASN A 126 -8.62 6.97 -15.91
N LEU A 127 -9.87 6.71 -16.27
CA LEU A 127 -10.64 7.56 -17.18
C LEU A 127 -11.52 8.52 -16.40
N PHE A 128 -11.40 9.82 -16.71
CA PHE A 128 -12.22 10.88 -16.14
C PHE A 128 -12.88 11.69 -17.25
N ASN A 129 -14.10 12.15 -16.99
CA ASN A 129 -14.88 12.97 -17.90
C ASN A 129 -15.22 14.31 -17.25
N GLN A 130 -15.25 15.38 -18.03
CA GLN A 130 -15.51 16.73 -17.54
C GLN A 130 -16.29 17.56 -18.54
N LEU A 131 -17.13 18.45 -18.03
CA LEU A 131 -17.74 19.53 -18.78
C LEU A 131 -17.03 20.84 -18.45
N THR A 132 -16.69 21.59 -19.48
CA THR A 132 -16.03 22.89 -19.35
C THR A 132 -16.92 23.98 -19.95
N PHE A 133 -17.04 25.12 -19.26
CA PHE A 133 -17.74 26.30 -19.78
C PHE A 133 -16.87 27.53 -19.62
N GLY A 134 -16.75 28.33 -20.68
CA GLY A 134 -15.90 29.52 -20.67
C GLY A 134 -16.53 30.73 -21.34
N VAL A 135 -16.04 31.89 -20.95
CA VAL A 135 -16.41 33.20 -21.50
C VAL A 135 -15.15 33.99 -21.83
N GLU A 136 -15.20 34.78 -22.90
CA GLU A 136 -14.08 35.59 -23.38
C GLU A 136 -14.52 37.00 -23.76
N LEU A 137 -13.69 37.98 -23.46
CA LEU A 137 -13.78 39.34 -23.98
C LEU A 137 -12.41 39.73 -24.53
N LEU A 138 -12.29 39.80 -25.85
CA LEU A 138 -11.02 39.89 -26.56
C LEU A 138 -10.93 41.22 -27.31
N GLY A 139 -10.05 42.13 -26.88
CA GLY A 139 -9.87 43.45 -27.48
C GLY A 139 -8.52 43.62 -28.18
N THR A 140 -8.30 44.80 -28.75
CA THR A 140 -7.00 45.14 -29.38
C THR A 140 -5.86 45.15 -28.35
N ASN A 141 -6.12 45.70 -27.16
CA ASN A 141 -5.10 45.90 -26.12
C ASN A 141 -5.31 45.06 -24.86
N PHE A 142 -6.53 44.64 -24.57
CA PHE A 142 -6.89 43.95 -23.33
C PHE A 142 -7.71 42.70 -23.62
N ASP A 143 -7.55 41.70 -22.76
CA ASP A 143 -8.26 40.41 -22.84
C ASP A 143 -8.78 40.05 -21.46
N PHE A 144 -9.94 39.40 -21.42
CA PHE A 144 -10.44 38.75 -20.23
C PHE A 144 -10.97 37.37 -20.60
N ARG A 145 -10.62 36.37 -19.81
CA ARG A 145 -11.15 35.01 -19.95
C ARG A 145 -11.46 34.44 -18.58
N ALA A 146 -12.50 33.62 -18.51
CA ALA A 146 -12.82 32.83 -17.33
C ALA A 146 -13.42 31.50 -17.73
N ASN A 147 -13.07 30.45 -16.98
CA ASN A 147 -13.51 29.08 -17.23
C ASN A 147 -13.99 28.40 -15.95
N SER A 148 -14.92 27.46 -16.10
CA SER A 148 -15.35 26.56 -15.03
C SER A 148 -15.33 25.10 -15.50
N TYR A 149 -14.95 24.22 -14.60
CA TYR A 149 -14.61 22.82 -14.85
C TYR A 149 -15.42 21.91 -13.94
N TRP A 150 -16.17 20.98 -14.54
CA TRP A 150 -17.17 20.16 -13.87
C TRP A 150 -16.97 18.68 -14.20
N PRO A 151 -16.23 17.92 -13.37
CA PRO A 151 -16.15 16.47 -13.50
C PRO A 151 -17.53 15.83 -13.47
N VAL A 152 -17.76 14.86 -14.36
CA VAL A 152 -19.03 14.14 -14.51
C VAL A 152 -18.80 12.64 -14.59
N GLY A 153 -19.83 11.85 -14.23
CA GLY A 153 -19.73 10.39 -14.22
C GLY A 153 -18.86 9.89 -13.06
N ASN A 154 -17.90 9.02 -13.34
CA ASN A 154 -17.01 8.47 -12.31
C ASN A 154 -15.90 9.49 -11.97
N THR A 155 -16.04 10.16 -10.83
CA THR A 155 -15.09 11.19 -10.37
C THR A 155 -14.08 10.68 -9.35
N VAL A 156 -14.19 9.43 -8.91
CA VAL A 156 -13.29 8.76 -7.97
C VAL A 156 -12.96 7.36 -8.50
N GLN A 157 -11.67 7.05 -8.63
CA GLN A 157 -11.20 5.76 -9.15
C GLN A 157 -10.06 5.18 -8.28
N PRO A 158 -9.95 3.86 -8.13
CA PRO A 158 -8.87 3.24 -7.39
C PRO A 158 -7.55 3.26 -8.17
N VAL A 159 -6.44 3.43 -7.46
CA VAL A 159 -5.07 3.29 -8.01
C VAL A 159 -4.43 2.00 -7.49
N GLY A 160 -4.60 1.70 -6.20
CA GLY A 160 -4.04 0.50 -5.57
C GLY A 160 -4.38 0.38 -4.09
N SER A 161 -3.92 -0.70 -3.46
CA SER A 161 -4.09 -0.92 -2.01
C SER A 161 -2.84 -1.52 -1.38
N ALA A 162 -2.54 -1.14 -0.14
CA ALA A 162 -1.40 -1.65 0.61
C ALA A 162 -1.76 -1.84 2.10
N THR A 163 -1.18 -2.85 2.74
CA THR A 163 -1.24 -3.00 4.20
C THR A 163 -0.17 -2.13 4.85
N THR A 164 -0.43 -1.63 6.07
CA THR A 164 0.52 -0.78 6.80
C THR A 164 1.66 -1.57 7.48
N GLY A 165 1.77 -2.88 7.21
CA GLY A 165 2.78 -3.76 7.79
C GLY A 165 2.41 -5.25 7.65
N PRO A 166 3.20 -6.15 8.27
CA PRO A 166 2.85 -7.56 8.43
C PRO A 166 1.93 -7.79 9.64
N THR A 167 1.18 -8.89 9.62
CA THR A 167 0.48 -9.38 10.82
C THR A 167 1.51 -9.92 11.80
N THR A 168 1.39 -9.57 13.08
CA THR A 168 2.32 -10.02 14.12
C THR A 168 1.57 -10.67 15.27
N VAL A 169 2.26 -11.55 16.00
CA VAL A 169 1.73 -12.24 17.18
C VAL A 169 2.69 -12.02 18.33
N SER A 170 2.16 -11.63 19.49
CA SER A 170 2.94 -11.42 20.71
C SER A 170 2.23 -11.99 21.92
N ILE A 171 3.00 -12.30 22.96
CA ILE A 171 2.45 -12.68 24.26
C ILE A 171 2.23 -11.40 25.05
N SER A 172 1.01 -11.18 25.52
CA SER A 172 0.65 -10.10 26.44
C SER A 172 -0.12 -10.67 27.62
N GLY A 173 0.49 -10.64 28.80
CA GLY A 173 -0.05 -11.27 30.00
C GLY A 173 -0.30 -12.77 29.80
N ALA A 174 -1.54 -13.21 29.99
CA ALA A 174 -1.99 -14.60 29.80
C ALA A 174 -2.64 -14.85 28.42
N SER A 175 -2.39 -13.98 27.44
CA SER A 175 -3.00 -14.06 26.12
C SER A 175 -1.98 -14.00 24.98
N LEU A 176 -2.27 -14.68 23.88
CA LEU A 176 -1.63 -14.43 22.60
C LEU A 176 -2.41 -13.33 21.87
N GLN A 177 -1.78 -12.19 21.66
CA GLN A 177 -2.35 -11.07 20.94
C GLN A 177 -1.91 -11.12 19.47
N VAL A 178 -2.88 -10.99 18.58
CA VAL A 178 -2.69 -10.93 17.13
C VAL A 178 -2.95 -9.50 16.69
N PHE A 179 -1.92 -8.84 16.18
CA PHE A 179 -2.03 -7.51 15.58
C PHE A 179 -2.15 -7.67 14.07
N THR A 180 -3.29 -7.25 13.51
CA THR A 180 -3.45 -7.11 12.06
C THR A 180 -3.38 -5.64 11.67
N PRO A 181 -2.47 -5.26 10.76
CA PRO A 181 -2.31 -3.88 10.33
C PRO A 181 -3.51 -3.37 9.52
N ALA A 182 -3.60 -2.05 9.39
CA ALA A 182 -4.62 -1.42 8.57
C ALA A 182 -4.36 -1.71 7.08
N THR A 183 -5.42 -1.67 6.28
CA THR A 183 -5.32 -1.67 4.82
C THR A 183 -5.72 -0.31 4.30
N MET A 184 -4.83 0.31 3.53
CA MET A 184 -5.02 1.60 2.89
C MET A 184 -5.30 1.38 1.40
N GLN A 185 -6.23 2.16 0.86
CA GLN A 185 -6.51 2.24 -0.57
C GLN A 185 -6.11 3.61 -1.08
N THR A 186 -5.34 3.66 -2.16
CA THR A 186 -5.05 4.89 -2.89
C THR A 186 -6.16 5.11 -3.91
N LEU A 187 -6.81 6.27 -3.83
CA LEU A 187 -7.87 6.72 -4.73
C LEU A 187 -7.40 7.96 -5.49
N GLU A 188 -7.81 8.10 -6.75
CA GLU A 188 -7.62 9.27 -7.58
C GLU A 188 -8.96 9.99 -7.79
N TYR A 189 -8.95 11.32 -7.67
CA TYR A 189 -10.13 12.17 -7.72
C TYR A 189 -10.00 13.19 -8.85
N ALA A 190 -11.02 13.31 -9.70
CA ALA A 190 -11.16 14.44 -10.61
C ALA A 190 -11.74 15.65 -9.87
N LEU A 191 -11.05 16.79 -9.95
CA LEU A 191 -11.39 18.00 -9.20
C LEU A 191 -12.25 18.95 -10.04
N ARG A 192 -13.26 19.55 -9.42
CA ARG A 192 -13.97 20.69 -10.02
C ARG A 192 -13.16 21.95 -9.81
N GLY A 193 -13.37 22.97 -10.62
CA GLY A 193 -12.66 24.22 -10.42
C GLY A 193 -13.03 25.33 -11.37
N PHE A 194 -12.23 26.39 -11.31
CA PHE A 194 -12.33 27.53 -12.22
C PHE A 194 -10.96 28.19 -12.40
N ASP A 195 -10.82 28.92 -13.49
CA ASP A 195 -9.72 29.86 -13.70
C ASP A 195 -10.22 31.18 -14.29
N ALA A 196 -9.38 32.20 -14.17
CA ALA A 196 -9.57 33.46 -14.86
C ALA A 196 -8.22 34.08 -15.18
N GLU A 197 -8.10 34.71 -16.36
CA GLU A 197 -6.93 35.48 -16.78
C GLU A 197 -7.32 36.82 -17.39
N ALA A 198 -6.48 37.82 -17.15
CA ALA A 198 -6.51 39.11 -17.83
C ALA A 198 -5.23 39.27 -18.64
N GLY A 199 -5.37 39.74 -19.88
CA GLY A 199 -4.28 39.95 -20.81
C GLY A 199 -4.09 41.41 -21.15
N VAL A 200 -2.84 41.80 -21.39
CA VAL A 200 -2.48 43.10 -21.94
C VAL A 200 -1.53 42.92 -23.12
N ARG A 201 -1.80 43.66 -24.20
CA ARG A 201 -0.88 43.79 -25.33
C ARG A 201 0.28 44.70 -24.93
N ILE A 202 1.50 44.24 -25.20
CA ILE A 202 2.70 45.04 -25.06
C ILE A 202 2.88 45.85 -26.36
N PRO A 203 2.81 47.19 -26.34
CA PRO A 203 2.75 48.01 -27.55
C PRO A 203 4.15 48.25 -28.15
N ILE A 204 4.90 47.17 -28.43
CA ILE A 204 6.18 47.24 -29.14
C ILE A 204 6.01 47.44 -30.66
N THR A 205 4.81 47.14 -31.17
CA THR A 205 4.42 47.28 -32.58
C THR A 205 3.04 47.94 -32.69
N PRO A 206 2.73 48.63 -33.81
CA PRO A 206 1.41 49.21 -34.04
C PRO A 206 0.28 48.19 -33.97
N ALA A 207 -0.93 48.63 -33.57
CA ALA A 207 -2.07 47.76 -33.30
C ALA A 207 -2.33 46.69 -34.38
N GLU A 208 -2.27 47.11 -35.64
CA GLU A 208 -2.60 46.30 -36.82
C GLU A 208 -1.40 45.53 -37.41
N SER A 209 -0.21 45.66 -36.80
CA SER A 209 0.99 44.93 -37.20
C SER A 209 0.75 43.41 -37.21
N PRO A 210 1.42 42.64 -38.10
CA PRO A 210 1.37 41.18 -38.05
C PRO A 210 2.01 40.61 -36.78
N TYR A 211 2.79 41.39 -36.04
CA TYR A 211 3.43 40.96 -34.81
C TYR A 211 2.66 41.43 -33.58
N ASN A 212 2.39 40.52 -32.65
CA ASN A 212 1.64 40.82 -31.45
C ASN A 212 2.28 40.14 -30.23
N LEU A 213 2.67 40.93 -29.24
CA LEU A 213 3.19 40.43 -27.96
C LEU A 213 2.18 40.72 -26.86
N ARG A 214 1.83 39.71 -26.08
CA ARG A 214 0.86 39.79 -25.00
C ARG A 214 1.37 39.15 -23.73
N PHE A 215 1.08 39.80 -22.60
CA PHE A 215 1.29 39.28 -21.27
C PHE A 215 -0.06 39.03 -20.61
N TYR A 216 -0.17 37.93 -19.89
CA TYR A 216 -1.36 37.50 -19.18
C TYR A 216 -1.01 37.22 -17.72
N ALA A 217 -1.92 37.62 -16.83
CA ALA A 217 -1.88 37.28 -15.42
C ALA A 217 -3.25 36.76 -15.00
N GLY A 218 -3.25 35.68 -14.23
CA GLY A 218 -4.47 35.01 -13.80
C GLY A 218 -4.23 34.10 -12.62
N GLY A 219 -5.24 33.30 -12.32
CA GLY A 219 -5.16 32.28 -11.29
C GLY A 219 -6.23 31.22 -11.47
N TYR A 220 -6.04 30.11 -10.78
CA TYR A 220 -6.92 28.97 -10.82
C TYR A 220 -7.18 28.44 -9.42
N ARG A 221 -8.29 27.71 -9.28
CA ARG A 221 -8.65 26.99 -8.05
C ARG A 221 -9.45 25.74 -8.39
N PHE A 222 -8.96 24.60 -7.94
CA PHE A 222 -9.58 23.30 -8.06
C PHE A 222 -9.75 22.65 -6.68
N ASP A 223 -10.95 22.15 -6.42
CA ASP A 223 -11.33 21.49 -5.18
C ASP A 223 -12.17 20.24 -5.43
N ASP A 224 -12.15 19.32 -4.48
CA ASP A 224 -13.07 18.20 -4.45
C ASP A 224 -14.34 18.62 -3.67
N PRO A 225 -15.56 18.40 -4.22
CA PRO A 225 -16.82 18.72 -3.56
C PRO A 225 -16.99 18.13 -2.17
N THR A 226 -16.39 16.97 -1.91
CA THR A 226 -16.48 16.30 -0.62
C THR A 226 -15.50 16.88 0.41
N GLY A 227 -14.63 17.81 0.00
CA GLY A 227 -13.63 18.46 0.85
C GLY A 227 -12.50 17.53 1.28
N THR A 228 -12.33 16.38 0.60
CA THR A 228 -11.37 15.35 1.01
C THR A 228 -10.03 15.44 0.30
N ALA A 229 -9.97 15.97 -0.92
CA ALA A 229 -8.72 16.22 -1.63
C ALA A 229 -8.11 17.60 -1.31
N THR A 230 -6.77 17.69 -1.36
CA THR A 230 -6.05 18.96 -1.20
C THR A 230 -6.41 19.91 -2.33
N VAL A 231 -6.75 21.15 -1.97
CA VAL A 231 -7.06 22.22 -2.94
C VAL A 231 -5.83 22.54 -3.77
N ILE A 232 -6.00 22.60 -5.09
CA ILE A 232 -4.98 23.01 -6.05
C ILE A 232 -5.32 24.41 -6.52
N ALA A 233 -4.61 25.43 -6.03
CA ALA A 233 -4.87 26.81 -6.37
C ALA A 233 -3.57 27.62 -6.42
N GLY A 234 -3.53 28.58 -7.35
CA GLY A 234 -2.31 29.35 -7.54
C GLY A 234 -2.41 30.39 -8.66
N PRO A 235 -1.41 31.29 -8.74
CA PRO A 235 -1.30 32.23 -9.84
C PRO A 235 -0.77 31.54 -11.11
N ARG A 236 -1.09 32.13 -12.25
CA ARG A 236 -0.57 31.77 -13.58
C ARG A 236 -0.17 33.04 -14.32
N LEU A 237 1.02 33.03 -14.92
CA LEU A 237 1.52 34.08 -15.80
C LEU A 237 1.83 33.49 -17.17
N ARG A 238 1.50 34.20 -18.24
CA ARG A 238 1.75 33.73 -19.61
C ARG A 238 2.21 34.88 -20.49
N LEU A 239 3.19 34.61 -21.34
CA LEU A 239 3.71 35.52 -22.34
C LEU A 239 3.53 34.86 -23.70
N GLU A 240 2.97 35.58 -24.66
CA GLU A 240 2.69 35.06 -26.00
C GLU A 240 3.13 36.06 -27.05
N PHE A 241 4.07 35.64 -27.91
CA PHE A 241 4.39 36.34 -29.14
C PHE A 241 3.72 35.61 -30.30
N THR A 242 2.99 36.34 -31.12
CA THR A 242 2.27 35.81 -32.27
C THR A 242 2.64 36.59 -33.52
N ASP A 243 2.98 35.85 -34.57
CA ASP A 243 3.10 36.33 -35.94
C ASP A 243 1.89 35.84 -36.76
N TYR A 244 1.07 36.78 -37.20
CA TYR A 244 -0.11 36.55 -38.03
C TYR A 244 0.21 36.41 -39.53
N PHE A 245 1.45 36.67 -39.94
CA PHE A 245 1.88 36.58 -41.33
C PHE A 245 3.26 35.95 -41.42
N VAL A 246 3.32 34.63 -41.59
CA VAL A 246 4.59 33.91 -41.71
C VAL A 246 5.09 33.95 -43.15
N PRO A 247 6.22 34.62 -43.45
CA PRO A 247 6.71 34.73 -44.82
C PRO A 247 7.04 33.36 -45.43
N GLY A 248 6.63 33.14 -46.68
CA GLY A 248 6.90 31.90 -47.41
C GLY A 248 5.91 30.76 -47.16
N LEU A 249 4.87 30.97 -46.33
CA LEU A 249 3.79 30.01 -46.08
C LEU A 249 2.44 30.54 -46.61
N TRP A 250 1.40 29.70 -46.56
CA TRP A 250 0.05 30.04 -47.06
C TRP A 250 -0.62 31.15 -46.22
N ASN A 251 -1.47 31.97 -46.85
CA ASN A 251 -2.31 32.94 -46.13
C ASN A 251 -3.20 32.25 -45.09
N GLY A 252 -3.25 32.80 -43.88
CA GLY A 252 -3.93 32.20 -42.72
C GLY A 252 -3.00 31.37 -41.82
N THR A 253 -1.74 31.17 -42.23
CA THR A 253 -0.70 30.60 -41.36
C THR A 253 -0.36 31.56 -40.24
N ARG A 254 -0.22 31.02 -39.03
CA ARG A 254 0.12 31.76 -37.82
C ARG A 254 1.19 31.01 -37.05
N PHE A 255 2.15 31.72 -36.53
CA PHE A 255 3.18 31.16 -35.67
C PHE A 255 3.14 31.84 -34.30
N THR A 256 3.15 31.04 -33.24
CA THR A 256 3.08 31.54 -31.87
C THR A 256 4.17 30.91 -31.03
N VAL A 257 4.87 31.76 -30.27
CA VAL A 257 5.85 31.40 -29.25
C VAL A 257 5.29 31.80 -27.90
N GLY A 258 5.22 30.84 -26.97
CA GLY A 258 4.62 31.04 -25.66
C GLY A 258 5.58 30.65 -24.52
N GLY A 259 5.48 31.37 -23.41
CA GLY A 259 6.05 30.99 -22.12
C GLY A 259 4.96 31.04 -21.05
N GLU A 260 4.90 30.06 -20.17
CA GLU A 260 3.93 30.00 -19.08
C GLU A 260 4.63 29.63 -17.77
N TRP A 261 4.23 30.30 -16.69
CA TRP A 261 4.64 29.98 -15.33
C TRP A 261 3.41 29.85 -14.43
N GLN A 262 3.41 28.83 -13.59
CA GLN A 262 2.39 28.65 -12.55
C GLN A 262 2.99 28.03 -11.30
N THR A 263 2.36 28.26 -10.15
CA THR A 263 2.79 27.65 -8.88
C THR A 263 1.61 27.34 -7.99
N ASP A 264 1.62 26.17 -7.35
CA ASP A 264 0.66 25.79 -6.31
C ASP A 264 1.32 24.86 -5.28
N GLN A 265 0.61 24.61 -4.17
CA GLN A 265 1.14 23.84 -3.04
C GLN A 265 1.31 22.34 -3.31
N VAL A 266 0.64 21.79 -4.33
CA VAL A 266 0.63 20.35 -4.64
C VAL A 266 1.67 20.01 -5.70
N ARG A 267 1.75 20.81 -6.76
CA ARG A 267 2.63 20.59 -7.93
C ARG A 267 3.92 21.42 -7.89
N GLY A 268 4.02 22.38 -6.97
CA GLY A 268 5.13 23.32 -6.90
C GLY A 268 5.14 24.28 -8.10
N SER A 269 6.31 24.88 -8.37
CA SER A 269 6.49 25.80 -9.49
C SER A 269 6.73 25.06 -10.80
N GLN A 270 5.99 25.42 -11.84
CA GLN A 270 6.07 24.85 -13.17
C GLN A 270 6.34 25.96 -14.19
N PHE A 271 7.21 25.67 -15.15
CA PHE A 271 7.46 26.53 -16.29
C PHE A 271 7.30 25.73 -17.58
N PHE A 272 6.70 26.35 -18.59
CA PHE A 272 6.55 25.80 -19.93
C PHE A 272 7.02 26.80 -20.98
N ALA A 273 7.72 26.32 -22.00
CA ALA A 273 8.00 27.05 -23.23
C ALA A 273 7.38 26.28 -24.40
N GLY A 274 6.66 26.97 -25.28
CA GLY A 274 5.88 26.32 -26.33
C GLY A 274 5.96 27.02 -27.67
N LEU A 275 5.78 26.22 -28.73
CA LEU A 275 5.64 26.68 -30.10
C LEU A 275 4.32 26.15 -30.64
N ARG A 276 3.57 26.99 -31.37
CA ARG A 276 2.36 26.61 -32.07
C ARG A 276 2.42 27.09 -33.52
N LEU A 277 2.11 26.18 -34.44
CA LEU A 277 1.96 26.45 -35.85
C LEU A 277 0.51 26.20 -36.27
N ARG A 278 -0.12 27.22 -36.87
CA ARG A 278 -1.43 27.11 -37.50
C ARG A 278 -1.29 26.82 -38.98
N ILE A 279 -2.02 25.82 -39.46
CA ILE A 279 -2.11 25.44 -40.86
C ILE A 279 -3.56 25.64 -41.32
N PRO A 280 -3.85 26.59 -42.22
CA PRO A 280 -5.19 26.79 -42.77
C PRO A 280 -5.56 25.61 -43.68
N LEU A 281 -6.76 25.03 -43.50
CA LEU A 281 -7.24 23.92 -44.31
C LEU A 281 -7.94 24.36 -45.60
N GLN A 282 -8.30 25.64 -45.66
CA GLN A 282 -8.68 26.33 -46.87
C GLN A 282 -7.98 27.67 -46.89
N GLY A 283 -7.56 28.14 -48.07
CA GLY A 283 -7.06 29.51 -48.19
C GLY A 283 -8.17 30.47 -47.78
N GLU A 284 -7.94 31.26 -46.73
CA GLU A 284 -8.87 32.33 -46.38
C GLU A 284 -9.04 33.22 -47.61
N SER A 285 -10.29 33.57 -47.94
CA SER A 285 -10.65 34.43 -49.06
C SER A 285 -9.67 35.61 -49.18
N ARG A 286 -9.31 36.04 -50.40
CA ARG A 286 -8.28 37.06 -50.78
C ARG A 286 -8.33 38.45 -50.10
N ARG A 287 -8.96 38.63 -48.94
CA ARG A 287 -8.84 39.80 -48.05
C ARG A 287 -7.74 39.54 -47.01
N ALA A 288 -6.48 39.56 -47.42
CA ALA A 288 -5.31 39.36 -46.55
C ALA A 288 -5.10 40.45 -45.47
N ASN A 289 -6.08 41.31 -45.22
CA ASN A 289 -5.99 42.47 -44.33
C ASN A 289 -7.10 42.44 -43.28
N PHE A 290 -7.21 41.36 -42.51
CA PHE A 290 -8.05 41.39 -41.31
C PHE A 290 -7.51 42.43 -40.33
N THR A 291 -8.41 43.25 -39.81
CA THR A 291 -8.16 44.07 -38.63
C THR A 291 -7.77 43.19 -37.45
N MET A 292 -7.13 43.78 -36.44
CA MET A 292 -6.78 43.06 -35.22
C MET A 292 -8.02 42.38 -34.61
N GLN A 293 -9.15 43.07 -34.55
CA GLN A 293 -10.41 42.52 -34.05
C GLN A 293 -10.84 41.26 -34.84
N GLU A 294 -10.80 41.31 -36.17
CA GLU A 294 -11.18 40.18 -37.03
C GLU A 294 -10.23 38.98 -36.91
N ARG A 295 -8.92 39.21 -36.79
CA ARG A 295 -7.94 38.12 -36.60
C ARG A 295 -8.25 37.33 -35.33
N ARG A 296 -8.63 38.06 -34.28
CA ARG A 296 -8.90 37.49 -32.95
C ARG A 296 -10.17 36.67 -32.86
N MET A 297 -11.06 36.73 -33.85
CA MET A 297 -12.21 35.82 -33.93
C MET A 297 -11.76 34.36 -34.05
N THR A 298 -10.54 34.11 -34.53
CA THR A 298 -9.95 32.77 -34.69
C THR A 298 -8.86 32.46 -33.65
N ASP A 299 -8.67 33.28 -32.62
CA ASP A 299 -7.74 32.95 -31.54
C ASP A 299 -8.11 31.60 -30.92
N ALA A 300 -7.11 30.79 -30.57
CA ALA A 300 -7.38 29.53 -29.89
C ALA A 300 -8.14 29.79 -28.59
N VAL A 301 -9.05 28.88 -28.25
CA VAL A 301 -9.69 28.87 -26.93
C VAL A 301 -8.62 28.62 -25.88
N VAL A 302 -8.56 29.46 -24.85
CA VAL A 302 -7.60 29.32 -23.74
C VAL A 302 -8.34 28.87 -22.49
N ARG A 303 -7.99 27.67 -22.03
CA ARG A 303 -8.51 27.00 -20.84
C ARG A 303 -7.40 26.13 -20.24
N ASP A 304 -7.59 25.67 -19.02
CA ASP A 304 -6.82 24.55 -18.49
C ASP A 304 -7.09 23.33 -19.39
N VAL A 305 -6.01 22.73 -19.82
CA VAL A 305 -6.00 21.74 -20.92
C VAL A 305 -6.01 20.32 -20.34
N ASP A 306 -6.16 20.21 -19.03
CA ASP A 306 -6.13 18.96 -18.27
C ASP A 306 -7.33 18.87 -17.34
N ILE A 307 -8.01 17.72 -17.30
CA ILE A 307 -8.86 17.38 -16.16
C ILE A 307 -7.98 17.24 -14.91
N VAL A 308 -8.04 18.20 -13.99
CA VAL A 308 -7.16 18.19 -12.81
C VAL A 308 -7.51 17.02 -11.89
N ALA A 309 -6.56 16.10 -11.68
CA ALA A 309 -6.73 14.95 -10.81
C ALA A 309 -5.68 14.90 -9.69
N ASN A 310 -6.03 14.31 -8.54
CA ASN A 310 -5.11 14.14 -7.40
C ASN A 310 -5.36 12.82 -6.65
N THR A 311 -4.32 12.25 -6.05
CA THR A 311 -4.37 10.97 -5.34
C THR A 311 -4.42 11.13 -3.81
N ARG A 312 -5.11 10.24 -3.12
CA ARG A 312 -5.19 10.19 -1.65
C ARG A 312 -5.29 8.77 -1.12
N ASN A 313 -4.66 8.51 0.03
CA ASN A 313 -4.81 7.25 0.76
C ASN A 313 -5.97 7.30 1.74
N VAL A 314 -6.84 6.29 1.71
CA VAL A 314 -8.00 6.13 2.60
C VAL A 314 -7.91 4.77 3.28
N ALA A 315 -8.14 4.73 4.59
CA ALA A 315 -8.21 3.47 5.32
C ALA A 315 -9.50 2.73 4.96
N ILE A 316 -9.37 1.50 4.46
CA ILE A 316 -10.50 0.61 4.15
C ILE A 316 -10.68 -0.52 5.16
N SER A 317 -9.65 -0.78 5.97
CA SER A 317 -9.74 -1.62 7.18
C SER A 317 -8.90 -0.99 8.28
N PRO A 318 -9.42 -0.85 9.51
CA PRO A 318 -8.62 -0.40 10.64
C PRO A 318 -7.57 -1.45 11.01
N ALA A 319 -6.51 -1.00 11.68
CA ALA A 319 -5.63 -1.89 12.41
C ALA A 319 -6.38 -2.43 13.63
N ILE A 320 -6.25 -3.72 13.89
CA ILE A 320 -6.93 -4.38 15.00
C ILE A 320 -5.96 -5.25 15.79
N THR A 321 -6.17 -5.29 17.10
CA THR A 321 -5.49 -6.21 18.01
C THR A 321 -6.54 -7.07 18.68
N GLU A 322 -6.40 -8.39 18.56
CA GLU A 322 -7.34 -9.35 19.13
C GLU A 322 -6.60 -10.51 19.81
N ALA A 323 -7.19 -11.07 20.86
CA ALA A 323 -6.68 -12.31 21.44
C ALA A 323 -6.97 -13.51 20.52
N ALA A 324 -5.99 -14.41 20.39
CA ALA A 324 -6.23 -15.74 19.85
C ALA A 324 -7.16 -16.52 20.79
N THR A 325 -8.16 -17.18 20.23
CA THR A 325 -9.21 -17.88 20.98
C THR A 325 -8.99 -19.39 21.02
N ALA A 326 -8.43 -19.93 19.94
CA ALA A 326 -8.12 -21.34 19.79
C ALA A 326 -7.05 -21.53 18.72
N THR A 327 -6.48 -22.72 18.66
CA THR A 327 -5.75 -23.16 17.48
C THR A 327 -6.73 -23.47 16.34
N THR A 328 -6.24 -23.55 15.10
CA THR A 328 -7.06 -23.93 13.93
C THR A 328 -7.63 -25.35 14.04
N ASN A 329 -6.95 -26.27 14.74
CA ASN A 329 -7.46 -27.61 15.03
C ASN A 329 -8.40 -27.66 16.26
N GLY A 330 -8.81 -26.50 16.79
CA GLY A 330 -9.86 -26.41 17.81
C GLY A 330 -9.39 -26.59 19.26
N GLN A 331 -8.07 -26.66 19.52
CA GLN A 331 -7.55 -26.75 20.88
C GLN A 331 -7.67 -25.38 21.57
N THR A 332 -8.00 -25.42 22.86
CA THR A 332 -7.94 -24.25 23.73
C THR A 332 -6.49 -23.81 23.93
N ILE A 333 -6.25 -22.51 24.04
CA ILE A 333 -4.92 -21.95 24.25
C ILE A 333 -4.79 -21.50 25.70
N THR A 334 -3.74 -21.96 26.37
CA THR A 334 -3.34 -21.47 27.70
C THR A 334 -1.93 -20.90 27.61
N VAL A 335 -1.76 -19.62 27.93
CA VAL A 335 -0.44 -18.98 27.95
C VAL A 335 0.01 -18.82 29.40
N LEU A 336 1.14 -19.43 29.74
CA LEU A 336 1.77 -19.35 31.06
C LEU A 336 3.09 -18.58 30.93
N THR A 337 3.21 -17.48 31.67
CA THR A 337 4.42 -16.67 31.68
C THR A 337 5.09 -16.75 33.04
N ALA A 338 6.43 -16.73 33.10
CA ALA A 338 7.16 -16.73 34.36
C ALA A 338 6.87 -15.48 35.23
N ALA A 339 6.31 -14.42 34.62
CA ALA A 339 5.83 -13.24 35.34
C ALA A 339 4.53 -13.50 36.14
N ASN A 340 3.66 -14.38 35.63
CA ASN A 340 2.32 -14.60 36.19
C ASN A 340 2.11 -16.02 36.74
N THR A 341 3.05 -16.94 36.49
CA THR A 341 3.02 -18.32 36.97
C THR A 341 4.40 -18.64 37.53
N THR A 342 4.48 -18.81 38.86
CA THR A 342 5.72 -19.22 39.50
C THR A 342 6.12 -20.62 39.05
N GLY A 343 7.41 -20.94 39.04
CA GLY A 343 7.87 -22.27 38.65
C GLY A 343 7.32 -23.40 39.54
N ALA A 344 7.09 -23.12 40.83
CA ALA A 344 6.42 -24.05 41.75
C ALA A 344 4.96 -24.36 41.36
N ASN A 345 4.27 -23.42 40.73
CA ASN A 345 2.87 -23.58 40.31
C ASN A 345 2.73 -24.09 38.87
N LEU A 346 3.83 -24.17 38.11
CA LEU A 346 3.80 -24.58 36.71
C LEU A 346 3.14 -25.97 36.51
N PRO A 347 3.48 -27.03 37.27
CA PRO A 347 2.87 -28.34 37.09
C PRO A 347 1.35 -28.32 37.23
N THR A 348 0.83 -27.66 38.28
CA THR A 348 -0.61 -27.49 38.49
C THR A 348 -1.26 -26.67 37.38
N ALA A 349 -0.60 -25.60 36.92
CA ALA A 349 -1.13 -24.77 35.84
C ALA A 349 -1.21 -25.52 34.50
N VAL A 350 -0.20 -26.34 34.18
CA VAL A 350 -0.20 -27.20 32.99
C VAL A 350 -1.32 -28.25 33.08
N ALA A 351 -1.49 -28.89 34.24
CA ALA A 351 -2.57 -29.85 34.45
C ALA A 351 -3.96 -29.20 34.31
N ASN A 352 -4.14 -27.99 34.86
CA ASN A 352 -5.41 -27.26 34.83
C ASN A 352 -5.81 -26.77 33.43
N ALA A 353 -4.87 -26.65 32.48
CA ALA A 353 -5.21 -26.34 31.09
C ALA A 353 -6.05 -27.44 30.42
N GLY A 354 -6.06 -28.66 30.99
CA GLY A 354 -6.93 -29.75 30.57
C GLY A 354 -6.44 -30.53 29.35
N ALA A 355 -7.15 -31.61 29.02
CA ALA A 355 -6.89 -32.45 27.85
C ALA A 355 -7.16 -31.69 26.53
N ASN A 356 -6.48 -32.10 25.45
CA ASN A 356 -6.62 -31.49 24.12
C ASN A 356 -6.41 -29.96 24.11
N SER A 357 -5.52 -29.45 24.97
CA SER A 357 -5.18 -28.02 25.05
C SER A 357 -3.77 -27.75 24.54
N THR A 358 -3.51 -26.53 24.10
CA THR A 358 -2.17 -26.02 23.76
C THR A 358 -1.71 -25.07 24.86
N VAL A 359 -0.70 -25.49 25.61
CA VAL A 359 -0.06 -24.73 26.67
C VAL A 359 1.24 -24.12 26.15
N ILE A 360 1.30 -22.80 26.16
CA ILE A 360 2.41 -22.00 25.65
C ILE A 360 3.14 -21.39 26.83
N LEU A 361 4.42 -21.71 26.97
CA LEU A 361 5.28 -21.19 28.01
C LEU A 361 6.08 -19.99 27.50
N SER A 362 6.29 -19.01 28.36
CA SER A 362 7.20 -17.89 28.11
C SER A 362 7.98 -17.52 29.37
N GLY A 363 9.31 -17.56 29.28
CA GLY A 363 10.22 -17.32 30.39
C GLY A 363 10.79 -18.61 30.99
N ASN A 364 11.38 -18.47 32.17
CA ASN A 364 12.12 -19.55 32.84
C ASN A 364 11.38 -20.01 34.09
N PHE A 365 11.14 -21.31 34.20
CA PHE A 365 10.40 -21.92 35.29
C PHE A 365 11.29 -22.90 36.03
N THR A 366 11.49 -22.69 37.32
CA THR A 366 12.15 -23.68 38.20
C THR A 366 11.09 -24.36 39.04
N THR A 367 10.87 -25.66 38.83
CA THR A 367 9.90 -26.43 39.63
C THR A 367 10.45 -26.66 41.05
N ASN A 368 9.64 -27.16 41.98
CA ASN A 368 10.06 -27.41 43.36
C ASN A 368 10.19 -28.92 43.65
N SER A 369 10.84 -29.26 44.76
CA SER A 369 11.28 -30.62 45.08
C SER A 369 10.22 -31.54 45.68
N SER A 370 8.98 -31.08 45.82
CA SER A 370 7.86 -31.93 46.25
C SER A 370 7.30 -32.73 45.06
N ASN A 371 6.49 -33.78 45.32
CA ASN A 371 5.83 -34.57 44.26
C ASN A 371 4.95 -33.71 43.31
N ALA A 372 4.66 -32.46 43.67
CA ALA A 372 3.98 -31.47 42.82
C ALA A 372 4.92 -30.78 41.81
N GLY A 373 6.22 -31.09 41.79
CA GLY A 373 7.21 -30.48 40.90
C GLY A 373 7.33 -31.08 39.50
N VAL A 374 6.64 -32.20 39.24
CA VAL A 374 6.68 -32.92 37.96
C VAL A 374 5.64 -32.33 37.01
N VAL A 375 6.08 -31.78 35.87
CA VAL A 375 5.15 -31.30 34.83
C VAL A 375 4.57 -32.50 34.08
N THR A 376 3.33 -32.85 34.40
CA THR A 376 2.62 -33.98 33.76
C THR A 376 1.57 -33.46 32.80
N LEU A 377 1.65 -33.89 31.53
CA LEU A 377 0.70 -33.49 30.50
C LEU A 377 -0.61 -34.29 30.57
N ASN A 378 -1.70 -33.70 30.11
CA ASN A 378 -2.95 -34.42 29.82
C ASN A 378 -2.95 -35.05 28.42
N SER A 379 -3.85 -35.99 28.18
CA SER A 379 -4.03 -36.58 26.85
C SER A 379 -4.33 -35.51 25.80
N GLY A 380 -3.67 -35.59 24.65
CA GLY A 380 -3.81 -34.63 23.54
C GLY A 380 -3.22 -33.25 23.79
N GLN A 381 -2.57 -33.02 24.94
CA GLN A 381 -2.05 -31.70 25.30
C GLN A 381 -0.73 -31.41 24.57
N THR A 382 -0.59 -30.19 24.06
CA THR A 382 0.69 -29.67 23.54
C THR A 382 1.31 -28.74 24.59
N LEU A 383 2.55 -28.98 24.99
CA LEU A 383 3.36 -28.08 25.80
C LEU A 383 4.48 -27.51 24.93
N MET A 384 4.49 -26.18 24.73
CA MET A 384 5.44 -25.55 23.82
C MET A 384 6.04 -24.24 24.33
N GLY A 385 7.25 -23.91 23.88
CA GLY A 385 7.91 -22.62 24.13
C GLY A 385 8.11 -21.82 22.84
N ARG A 386 8.93 -22.35 21.94
CA ARG A 386 9.16 -21.81 20.59
C ARG A 386 8.51 -22.70 19.52
N GLY A 387 8.32 -22.15 18.33
CA GLY A 387 7.83 -22.89 17.16
C GLY A 387 6.70 -22.18 16.45
N THR A 388 6.05 -22.86 15.52
CA THR A 388 4.93 -22.31 14.75
C THR A 388 3.60 -22.88 15.22
N LEU A 389 2.55 -22.06 15.20
CA LEU A 389 1.20 -22.45 15.59
C LEU A 389 0.18 -21.74 14.70
N SER A 390 -0.80 -22.49 14.20
CA SER A 390 -1.92 -21.91 13.45
C SER A 390 -3.06 -21.56 14.41
N LEU A 391 -3.40 -20.28 14.49
CA LEU A 391 -4.33 -19.66 15.45
C LEU A 391 -5.62 -19.19 14.79
N ARG A 392 -6.70 -19.09 15.58
CA ARG A 392 -7.95 -18.42 15.22
C ARG A 392 -8.23 -17.27 16.20
N THR A 393 -8.50 -16.07 15.69
CA THR A 393 -8.89 -14.90 16.51
C THR A 393 -10.40 -14.86 16.77
N ALA A 394 -10.84 -13.95 17.64
CA ALA A 394 -12.27 -13.74 17.93
C ALA A 394 -13.08 -13.34 16.68
N SER A 395 -12.51 -12.54 15.78
CA SER A 395 -13.09 -12.22 14.47
C SER A 395 -13.11 -13.38 13.46
N GLY A 396 -12.60 -14.57 13.82
CA GLY A 396 -12.55 -15.74 12.95
C GLY A 396 -11.36 -15.78 11.99
N ARG A 397 -10.42 -14.84 12.09
CA ARG A 397 -9.21 -14.83 11.25
C ARG A 397 -8.29 -15.98 11.62
N THR A 398 -7.68 -16.58 10.60
CA THR A 398 -6.64 -17.59 10.78
C THR A 398 -5.27 -16.97 10.58
N VAL A 399 -4.35 -17.17 11.52
CA VAL A 399 -2.99 -16.62 11.48
C VAL A 399 -1.97 -17.69 11.88
N THR A 400 -0.87 -17.78 11.14
CA THR A 400 0.29 -18.58 11.56
C THR A 400 1.17 -17.73 12.46
N ALA A 401 1.19 -18.06 13.75
CA ALA A 401 2.10 -17.47 14.72
C ALA A 401 3.45 -18.18 14.68
N THR A 402 4.53 -17.40 14.73
CA THR A 402 5.89 -17.90 14.98
C THR A 402 6.33 -17.39 16.34
N LEU A 403 6.44 -18.29 17.31
CA LEU A 403 6.92 -18.01 18.65
C LEU A 403 8.43 -18.18 18.67
N SER A 404 9.15 -17.08 18.86
CA SER A 404 10.62 -17.06 18.88
C SER A 404 11.21 -17.17 20.29
N ASN A 405 10.41 -16.94 21.34
CA ASN A 405 10.91 -16.95 22.72
C ASN A 405 11.16 -18.38 23.18
N SER A 406 12.40 -18.69 23.60
CA SER A 406 12.70 -19.96 24.25
C SER A 406 12.21 -19.94 25.69
N ALA A 407 11.24 -20.77 26.03
CA ALA A 407 10.89 -21.04 27.42
C ALA A 407 11.73 -22.18 27.99
N SER A 408 12.03 -22.12 29.28
CA SER A 408 12.77 -23.17 29.98
C SER A 408 12.04 -23.74 31.19
N ILE A 409 12.18 -25.05 31.40
CA ILE A 409 11.73 -25.76 32.59
C ILE A 409 12.97 -26.38 33.23
N THR A 410 13.32 -25.91 34.42
CA THR A 410 14.36 -26.52 35.26
C THR A 410 13.68 -27.37 36.31
N GLY A 411 13.79 -28.69 36.14
CA GLY A 411 13.34 -29.67 37.11
C GLY A 411 14.24 -29.63 38.34
N ASN A 412 13.67 -29.24 39.47
CA ASN A 412 14.27 -29.44 40.78
C ASN A 412 13.36 -30.40 41.53
N VAL A 413 13.32 -31.65 41.09
CA VAL A 413 12.36 -32.66 41.54
C VAL A 413 13.12 -33.68 42.40
N GLY A 414 12.80 -33.78 43.69
CA GLY A 414 13.46 -34.74 44.58
C GLY A 414 13.14 -36.19 44.19
N SER A 415 13.94 -37.15 44.67
CA SER A 415 13.67 -38.61 44.59
C SER A 415 13.64 -39.22 43.19
N SER A 416 14.59 -38.86 42.31
CA SER A 416 14.69 -39.44 40.95
C SER A 416 13.39 -39.30 40.13
N ASN A 417 12.84 -38.09 40.13
CA ASN A 417 11.62 -37.75 39.39
C ASN A 417 11.94 -37.10 38.05
N TRP A 418 11.02 -37.23 37.09
CA TRP A 418 11.13 -36.66 35.74
C TRP A 418 10.75 -35.18 35.73
N THR A 419 11.44 -34.35 34.95
CA THR A 419 11.03 -32.95 34.77
C THR A 419 9.71 -32.83 34.01
N VAL A 420 9.55 -33.62 32.94
CA VAL A 420 8.33 -33.66 32.12
C VAL A 420 7.87 -35.10 31.92
N VAL A 421 6.57 -35.35 32.13
CA VAL A 421 5.92 -36.63 31.87
C VAL A 421 4.83 -36.43 30.81
N THR A 422 4.92 -37.19 29.73
CA THR A 422 3.98 -37.14 28.61
C THR A 422 2.75 -38.02 28.86
N ALA A 423 1.68 -37.76 28.10
CA ALA A 423 0.44 -38.55 28.07
C ALA A 423 0.09 -38.95 26.63
N ASN A 424 -0.95 -39.76 26.44
CA ASN A 424 -1.42 -40.16 25.10
C ASN A 424 -1.63 -38.94 24.19
N ASN A 425 -1.19 -39.03 22.94
CA ASN A 425 -1.36 -37.97 21.92
C ASN A 425 -0.78 -36.60 22.32
N SER A 426 0.11 -36.54 23.32
CA SER A 426 0.68 -35.28 23.79
C SER A 426 1.92 -34.87 22.98
N THR A 427 2.19 -33.58 22.95
CA THR A 427 3.36 -33.00 22.27
C THR A 427 4.18 -32.15 23.23
N VAL A 428 5.49 -32.35 23.26
CA VAL A 428 6.45 -31.49 23.98
C VAL A 428 7.41 -30.90 22.96
N THR A 429 7.35 -29.58 22.74
CA THR A 429 8.13 -28.98 21.65
C THR A 429 8.71 -27.60 21.92
N GLY A 430 9.92 -27.36 21.41
CA GLY A 430 10.51 -26.02 21.42
C GLY A 430 10.88 -25.50 22.80
N LEU A 431 11.12 -26.38 23.76
CA LEU A 431 11.48 -26.04 25.14
C LEU A 431 12.96 -26.28 25.41
N THR A 432 13.50 -25.54 26.38
CA THR A 432 14.73 -25.93 27.06
C THR A 432 14.36 -26.64 28.36
N ILE A 433 14.76 -27.90 28.51
CA ILE A 433 14.47 -28.71 29.70
C ILE A 433 15.78 -29.00 30.41
N ASN A 434 15.89 -28.54 31.65
CA ASN A 434 17.07 -28.75 32.49
C ASN A 434 16.72 -29.63 33.67
N ASN A 435 17.64 -30.48 34.12
CA ASN A 435 17.56 -31.16 35.41
C ASN A 435 18.97 -31.38 35.94
N THR A 436 19.23 -30.95 37.17
CA THR A 436 20.52 -31.17 37.83
C THR A 436 20.29 -31.80 39.20
N ASP A 437 20.86 -32.98 39.42
CA ASP A 437 20.88 -33.62 40.74
C ASP A 437 22.31 -33.80 41.26
N ALA A 438 22.51 -33.51 42.55
CA ALA A 438 23.79 -33.65 43.25
C ALA A 438 23.72 -34.61 44.47
N THR A 439 22.55 -35.18 44.76
CA THR A 439 22.26 -35.90 46.01
C THR A 439 22.45 -37.42 45.90
N GLY A 440 22.69 -37.93 44.69
CA GLY A 440 22.80 -39.36 44.40
C GLY A 440 21.57 -39.94 43.71
N ASN A 441 20.51 -39.14 43.54
CA ASN A 441 19.34 -39.49 42.76
C ASN A 441 19.62 -39.35 41.26
N ASN A 442 18.78 -39.98 40.43
CA ASN A 442 18.85 -39.78 39.00
C ASN A 442 18.38 -38.37 38.63
N ALA A 443 19.09 -37.72 37.72
CA ALA A 443 18.62 -36.53 37.04
C ALA A 443 17.87 -36.98 35.78
N LEU A 444 16.61 -36.57 35.61
CA LEU A 444 15.70 -37.14 34.60
C LEU A 444 14.96 -36.06 33.80
N GLY A 445 15.10 -36.07 32.48
CA GLY A 445 14.51 -35.08 31.56
C GLY A 445 13.04 -35.36 31.24
N ILE A 446 12.77 -36.13 30.20
CA ILE A 446 11.41 -36.39 29.67
C ILE A 446 11.08 -37.89 29.69
N LYS A 447 9.88 -38.25 30.17
CA LYS A 447 9.35 -39.62 30.14
C LYS A 447 8.11 -39.78 29.26
N ALA A 448 8.11 -40.84 28.46
CA ALA A 448 6.95 -41.47 27.83
C ALA A 448 6.84 -42.91 28.33
N SER A 449 5.82 -43.23 29.12
CA SER A 449 5.65 -44.54 29.74
C SER A 449 4.23 -45.04 29.62
N GLY A 450 4.01 -46.15 28.91
CA GLY A 450 2.68 -46.72 28.68
C GLY A 450 1.75 -45.80 27.88
N VAL A 451 2.31 -45.00 26.96
CA VAL A 451 1.57 -43.99 26.19
C VAL A 451 1.68 -44.21 24.69
N SER A 452 0.68 -43.74 23.94
CA SER A 452 0.67 -43.80 22.47
C SER A 452 0.55 -42.43 21.81
N GLY A 453 1.18 -42.23 20.66
CA GLY A 453 0.99 -41.03 19.83
C GLY A 453 1.72 -39.78 20.34
N VAL A 454 2.80 -39.95 21.10
CA VAL A 454 3.56 -38.85 21.70
C VAL A 454 4.54 -38.24 20.69
N THR A 455 4.66 -36.91 20.66
CA THR A 455 5.71 -36.21 19.94
C THR A 455 6.61 -35.41 20.89
N ILE A 456 7.91 -35.68 20.88
CA ILE A 456 8.92 -34.92 21.60
C ILE A 456 9.85 -34.32 20.55
N SER A 457 9.76 -33.01 20.30
CA SER A 457 10.49 -32.42 19.18
C SER A 457 11.10 -31.05 19.41
N ASN A 458 12.21 -30.74 18.74
CA ASN A 458 12.82 -29.40 18.74
C ASN A 458 13.15 -28.88 20.15
N ASN A 459 13.42 -29.77 21.11
CA ASN A 459 13.77 -29.39 22.48
C ASN A 459 15.30 -29.36 22.66
N VAL A 460 15.76 -28.55 23.59
CA VAL A 460 17.11 -28.62 24.15
C VAL A 460 17.00 -29.24 25.53
N ILE A 461 17.61 -30.39 25.76
CA ILE A 461 17.46 -31.17 26.99
C ILE A 461 18.83 -31.33 27.63
N ASN A 462 19.03 -30.73 28.79
CA ASN A 462 20.28 -30.75 29.54
C ASN A 462 20.06 -31.42 30.89
N VAL A 463 20.67 -32.59 31.07
CA VAL A 463 20.49 -33.37 32.29
C VAL A 463 21.86 -33.66 32.89
N THR A 464 22.07 -33.23 34.13
CA THR A 464 23.36 -33.31 34.81
C THR A 464 23.24 -34.03 36.15
N GLN A 465 24.05 -35.05 36.37
CA GLN A 465 24.18 -35.72 37.66
C GLN A 465 25.62 -35.54 38.18
N THR A 466 25.82 -34.93 39.35
CA THR A 466 27.15 -34.69 39.95
C THR A 466 27.49 -35.47 41.21
N GLY A 467 26.50 -36.11 41.84
CA GLY A 467 26.68 -36.99 42.99
C GLY A 467 26.93 -38.44 42.57
N GLY A 468 25.85 -39.23 42.52
CA GLY A 468 25.90 -40.69 42.50
C GLY A 468 24.81 -41.40 41.68
N GLY A 469 23.99 -40.67 40.92
CA GLY A 469 22.89 -41.23 40.13
C GLY A 469 23.16 -41.26 38.63
N THR A 470 22.14 -41.60 37.84
CA THR A 470 22.18 -41.57 36.37
C THR A 470 21.67 -40.23 35.83
N ALA A 471 22.34 -39.68 34.81
CA ALA A 471 21.81 -38.57 34.01
C ALA A 471 21.04 -39.12 32.80
N HIS A 472 19.73 -38.93 32.75
CA HIS A 472 18.85 -39.50 31.72
C HIS A 472 18.08 -38.42 30.96
N GLY A 473 18.35 -38.28 29.65
CA GLY A 473 17.69 -37.32 28.77
C GLY A 473 16.21 -37.64 28.50
N ILE A 474 15.96 -38.64 27.64
CA ILE A 474 14.60 -39.05 27.22
C ILE A 474 14.42 -40.55 27.44
N ASP A 475 13.25 -40.94 27.94
CA ASP A 475 12.89 -42.34 28.15
C ASP A 475 11.55 -42.69 27.52
N VAL A 476 11.53 -43.74 26.70
CA VAL A 476 10.35 -44.29 26.04
C VAL A 476 10.18 -45.75 26.46
N ILE A 477 9.24 -46.02 27.35
CA ILE A 477 9.18 -47.29 28.09
C ILE A 477 7.77 -47.86 28.27
N SER A 478 7.71 -49.04 28.88
CA SER A 478 6.49 -49.63 29.44
C SER A 478 5.37 -49.83 28.42
N GLY A 479 5.69 -50.33 27.23
CA GLY A 479 4.71 -50.57 26.17
C GLY A 479 4.29 -49.32 25.40
N SER A 480 5.01 -48.21 25.50
CA SER A 480 4.72 -47.02 24.69
C SER A 480 4.82 -47.33 23.19
N SER A 481 3.99 -46.69 22.38
CA SER A 481 3.94 -46.94 20.92
C SER A 481 3.67 -45.65 20.14
N ASN A 482 4.00 -45.62 18.85
CA ASN A 482 3.83 -44.43 18.01
C ASN A 482 4.43 -43.15 18.64
N VAL A 483 5.59 -43.28 19.31
CA VAL A 483 6.32 -42.15 19.88
C VAL A 483 7.30 -41.62 18.85
N ILE A 484 7.26 -40.31 18.57
CA ILE A 484 8.20 -39.63 17.70
C ILE A 484 9.11 -38.76 18.57
N VAL A 485 10.41 -39.00 18.48
CA VAL A 485 11.44 -38.18 19.14
C VAL A 485 12.29 -37.59 18.02
N SER A 486 12.15 -36.29 17.78
CA SER A 486 12.78 -35.66 16.61
C SER A 486 13.41 -34.29 16.82
N ASN A 487 14.53 -34.03 16.16
CA ASN A 487 15.21 -32.72 16.19
C ASN A 487 15.51 -32.20 17.60
N ASN A 488 15.68 -33.09 18.59
CA ASN A 488 16.06 -32.69 19.94
C ASN A 488 17.59 -32.61 20.04
N SER A 489 18.09 -31.64 20.80
CA SER A 489 19.47 -31.61 21.27
C SER A 489 19.50 -32.12 22.71
N VAL A 490 20.08 -33.30 22.93
CA VAL A 490 20.12 -33.97 24.24
C VAL A 490 21.55 -34.03 24.74
N THR A 491 21.79 -33.39 25.88
CA THR A 491 23.04 -33.47 26.63
C THR A 491 22.77 -34.16 27.95
N SER A 492 23.44 -35.28 28.19
CA SER A 492 23.36 -36.02 29.45
C SER A 492 24.75 -36.20 30.04
N GLN A 493 25.00 -35.57 31.18
CA GLN A 493 26.30 -35.51 31.82
C GLN A 493 26.25 -36.13 33.20
N SER A 494 27.00 -37.20 33.43
CA SER A 494 27.30 -37.70 34.77
C SER A 494 28.74 -37.34 35.11
N ASN A 495 28.99 -36.68 36.24
CA ASN A 495 30.33 -36.34 36.73
C ASN A 495 30.80 -37.27 37.86
N GLY A 496 29.90 -38.05 38.47
CA GLY A 496 30.23 -39.12 39.41
C GLY A 496 30.52 -40.46 38.72
N ALA A 497 30.71 -41.55 39.49
CA ALA A 497 31.10 -42.88 39.00
C ALA A 497 30.01 -43.66 38.21
N ASN A 498 28.95 -42.99 37.75
CA ASN A 498 27.71 -43.63 37.27
C ASN A 498 27.50 -43.46 35.76
N SER A 499 26.25 -43.64 35.33
CA SER A 499 25.86 -43.75 33.93
C SER A 499 25.22 -42.46 33.40
N GLY A 500 25.40 -42.20 32.11
CA GLY A 500 24.67 -41.22 31.33
C GLY A 500 23.91 -41.90 30.21
N ILE A 501 22.66 -41.52 30.00
CA ILE A 501 21.77 -42.05 28.96
C ILE A 501 21.13 -40.87 28.21
N GLY A 502 21.36 -40.79 26.90
CA GLY A 502 20.76 -39.77 26.03
C GLY A 502 19.29 -40.09 25.77
N ILE A 503 19.05 -41.15 24.99
CA ILE A 503 17.70 -41.66 24.72
C ILE A 503 17.63 -43.16 25.02
N GLN A 504 16.60 -43.59 25.74
CA GLN A 504 16.30 -45.00 25.98
C GLN A 504 14.94 -45.38 25.40
N VAL A 505 14.90 -46.55 24.76
CA VAL A 505 13.68 -47.23 24.34
C VAL A 505 13.68 -48.63 24.96
N ASN A 506 12.79 -48.88 25.91
CA ASN A 506 12.75 -50.15 26.66
C ASN A 506 11.36 -50.77 26.74
N GLY A 507 11.16 -51.92 26.09
CA GLY A 507 9.87 -52.59 25.98
C GLY A 507 8.83 -51.71 25.31
N ALA A 508 9.24 -50.91 24.31
CA ALA A 508 8.43 -49.86 23.70
C ALA A 508 8.82 -49.62 22.24
N GLY A 509 8.00 -48.86 21.51
CA GLY A 509 8.23 -48.46 20.13
C GLY A 509 8.36 -46.95 19.92
N ALA A 510 9.39 -46.53 19.17
CA ALA A 510 9.67 -45.13 18.89
C ALA A 510 10.31 -44.91 17.50
N THR A 511 10.15 -43.70 16.95
CA THR A 511 10.91 -43.21 15.79
C THR A 511 11.85 -42.10 16.23
N LEU A 512 13.14 -42.27 15.98
CA LEU A 512 14.21 -41.37 16.42
C LEU A 512 14.82 -40.65 15.21
N ASN A 513 14.42 -39.40 14.94
CA ASN A 513 14.80 -38.71 13.70
C ASN A 513 15.48 -37.36 13.94
N GLY A 514 16.69 -37.14 13.41
CA GLY A 514 17.34 -35.83 13.43
C GLY A 514 17.80 -35.34 14.81
N ASN A 515 17.92 -36.23 15.81
CA ASN A 515 18.34 -35.82 17.16
C ASN A 515 19.86 -35.69 17.26
N THR A 516 20.34 -34.70 18.02
CA THR A 516 21.77 -34.54 18.37
C THR A 516 21.99 -34.98 19.81
N LEU A 517 22.86 -35.97 20.01
CA LEU A 517 23.07 -36.62 21.30
C LEU A 517 24.52 -36.45 21.75
N SER A 518 24.71 -35.94 22.96
CA SER A 518 26.02 -35.82 23.62
C SER A 518 25.92 -36.38 25.02
N VAL A 519 26.56 -37.54 25.25
CA VAL A 519 26.52 -38.22 26.54
C VAL A 519 27.93 -38.43 27.07
N THR A 520 28.19 -37.91 28.26
CA THR A 520 29.48 -37.99 28.94
C THR A 520 29.28 -38.53 30.35
N ALA A 521 30.02 -39.57 30.69
CA ALA A 521 30.03 -40.19 32.00
C ALA A 521 31.38 -40.90 32.24
N PRO A 522 31.96 -40.86 33.45
CA PRO A 522 33.13 -41.64 33.83
C PRO A 522 32.91 -43.15 33.73
N GLY A 523 31.68 -43.60 34.01
CA GLY A 523 31.25 -44.98 33.87
C GLY A 523 30.67 -45.25 32.49
N THR A 524 29.36 -45.47 32.44
CA THR A 524 28.67 -45.88 31.21
C THR A 524 28.04 -44.69 30.50
N ALA A 525 28.61 -44.28 29.35
CA ALA A 525 28.05 -43.22 28.50
C ALA A 525 27.31 -43.80 27.29
N LYS A 526 25.97 -43.82 27.33
CA LYS A 526 25.12 -44.35 26.25
C LYS A 526 24.33 -43.25 25.57
N ALA A 527 24.62 -42.99 24.29
CA ALA A 527 23.82 -42.07 23.47
C ALA A 527 22.41 -42.64 23.24
N VAL A 528 22.33 -43.92 22.88
CA VAL A 528 21.06 -44.64 22.67
C VAL A 528 21.10 -45.99 23.38
N VAL A 529 20.04 -46.33 24.10
CA VAL A 529 19.82 -47.64 24.72
C VAL A 529 18.55 -48.27 24.16
N LEU A 530 18.67 -49.45 23.56
CA LEU A 530 17.56 -50.21 22.99
C LEU A 530 17.41 -51.54 23.72
N SER A 531 16.27 -51.77 24.38
CA SER A 531 16.01 -53.00 25.11
C SER A 531 14.60 -53.51 24.80
N ASN A 532 14.47 -54.63 24.10
CA ASN A 532 13.15 -55.10 23.62
C ASN A 532 12.37 -53.97 22.88
N ALA A 533 13.07 -53.25 22.01
CA ALA A 533 12.59 -52.02 21.38
C ALA A 533 12.07 -52.25 19.95
N THR A 534 11.03 -51.51 19.56
CA THR A 534 10.54 -51.45 18.18
C THR A 534 10.83 -50.08 17.55
N ILE A 535 11.85 -50.02 16.71
CA ILE A 535 12.33 -48.79 16.09
C ILE A 535 11.70 -48.60 14.71
N GLY A 536 11.02 -47.46 14.53
CA GLY A 536 10.38 -47.09 13.27
C GLY A 536 11.40 -46.83 12.16
N THR A 537 11.01 -47.11 10.91
CA THR A 537 11.88 -47.00 9.71
C THR A 537 12.38 -45.59 9.43
N GLY A 538 11.69 -44.55 9.92
CA GLY A 538 12.11 -43.15 9.82
C GLY A 538 13.19 -42.73 10.81
N SER A 539 13.85 -43.67 11.51
CA SER A 539 14.81 -43.35 12.58
C SER A 539 16.19 -42.97 12.05
N THR A 540 16.27 -41.87 11.30
CA THR A 540 17.44 -41.45 10.51
C THR A 540 17.99 -40.08 10.91
N GLY A 541 19.14 -39.69 10.36
CA GLY A 541 19.67 -38.33 10.49
C GLY A 541 20.10 -37.92 11.91
N ASN A 542 20.23 -38.87 12.84
CA ASN A 542 20.66 -38.58 14.21
C ASN A 542 22.17 -38.31 14.25
N VAL A 543 22.61 -37.38 15.10
CA VAL A 543 24.01 -37.07 15.34
C VAL A 543 24.40 -37.60 16.71
N LYS A 544 25.46 -38.42 16.78
CA LYS A 544 26.05 -38.94 18.02
C LYS A 544 27.38 -38.26 18.28
N SER A 545 27.35 -37.12 18.97
CA SER A 545 28.55 -36.33 19.28
C SER A 545 29.39 -36.98 20.38
N ALA A 546 28.76 -37.67 21.33
CA ALA A 546 29.43 -38.44 22.38
C ALA A 546 28.53 -39.55 22.93
N GLY A 547 29.15 -40.61 23.46
CA GLY A 547 28.46 -41.81 23.97
C GLY A 547 28.35 -42.94 22.94
N SER A 548 27.99 -44.13 23.43
CA SER A 548 27.87 -45.36 22.63
C SER A 548 26.43 -45.82 22.48
N CYS A 549 26.16 -46.68 21.49
CA CYS A 549 24.91 -47.44 21.45
C CYS A 549 24.98 -48.62 22.43
N SER A 550 23.85 -49.00 23.03
CA SER A 550 23.70 -50.21 23.84
C SER A 550 22.43 -50.94 23.44
N THR A 551 22.52 -52.23 23.20
CA THR A 551 21.38 -53.06 22.78
C THR A 551 21.27 -54.29 23.69
N SER A 552 20.04 -54.66 24.05
CA SER A 552 19.75 -55.88 24.80
C SER A 552 18.37 -56.44 24.44
N GLY A 553 18.15 -57.73 24.65
CA GLY A 553 16.86 -58.37 24.34
C GLY A 553 16.57 -58.42 22.83
N THR A 554 15.29 -58.49 22.46
CA THR A 554 14.86 -58.63 21.06
C THR A 554 14.41 -57.27 20.51
N ASN A 555 15.28 -56.60 19.76
CA ASN A 555 14.97 -55.34 19.08
C ASN A 555 14.52 -55.59 17.63
N THR A 556 13.67 -54.71 17.11
CA THR A 556 13.28 -54.67 15.68
C THR A 556 13.51 -53.27 15.12
N GLY A 557 14.06 -53.16 13.91
CA GLY A 557 14.41 -51.87 13.31
C GLY A 557 15.82 -51.42 13.69
N THR A 558 16.20 -50.18 13.34
CA THR A 558 17.56 -49.67 13.59
C THR A 558 17.53 -48.14 13.65
N VAL A 559 18.33 -47.56 14.53
CA VAL A 559 18.60 -46.11 14.54
C VAL A 559 19.84 -45.82 13.71
N PHE A 560 19.74 -44.90 12.75
CA PHE A 560 20.83 -44.51 11.87
C PHE A 560 21.42 -43.17 12.30
N PHE A 561 22.75 -43.10 12.33
CA PHE A 561 23.51 -41.89 12.61
C PHE A 561 24.15 -41.31 11.35
N THR A 562 24.39 -40.00 11.36
CA THR A 562 25.01 -39.27 10.23
C THR A 562 26.47 -39.62 9.99
N ASP A 563 27.16 -40.21 10.98
CA ASP A 563 28.52 -40.73 10.86
C ASP A 563 28.58 -42.12 10.19
N GLY A 564 27.44 -42.65 9.74
CA GLY A 564 27.30 -43.97 9.13
C GLY A 564 27.20 -45.11 10.14
N THR A 565 27.33 -44.86 11.44
CA THR A 565 27.11 -45.87 12.47
C THR A 565 25.62 -46.12 12.70
N THR A 566 25.29 -47.25 13.32
CA THR A 566 23.92 -47.65 13.62
C THR A 566 23.76 -48.14 15.05
N CYS A 567 22.51 -48.15 15.53
CA CYS A 567 22.12 -48.82 16.78
C CYS A 567 21.00 -49.83 16.45
N PRO A 568 21.35 -51.12 16.28
CA PRO A 568 20.43 -52.15 15.79
C PRO A 568 19.46 -52.70 16.85
#